data_AF-A0A8T0W5U4-F1
#
_entry.id   AF-A0A8T0W5U4-F1
#
_cell.length_a   1.000
_cell.length_b   1.000
_cell.length_c   1.000
_cell.angle_alpha   90.00
_cell.angle_beta   90.00
_cell.angle_gamma   90.00
#
_symmetry.space_group_name_H-M   'P 1'
#
loop_
_entity.id
_entity.type
_entity.pdbx_description
1 polymer ?
#
loop_
_entity_poly.entity_id
_entity_poly.type
_entity_poly.pdbx_seq_one_letter_code
_entity_poly.pdbx_strand_id
1 'polypeptide(L)'
;IVATAAQEGSLLHNPGHWSLRPILADLAEATRRMHYSIIKIGREANKVADKLAKQARQAPIPSSCLYSCEALGHSQNCIVQMALQNFQWGMFCPISVLCL
;
A
#
# COMPACT_ATOMS: atom_id res chain seq x y z
N ILE A 1 12.51 4.68 -8.01
CA ILE A 1 11.91 5.34 -6.83
C ILE A 1 11.76 4.35 -5.68
N VAL A 2 10.80 3.41 -5.67
CA VAL A 2 10.65 2.44 -4.55
C VAL A 2 11.86 1.52 -4.38
N ALA A 3 12.31 0.86 -5.45
CA ALA A 3 13.50 -0.01 -5.38
C ALA A 3 14.77 0.76 -5.00
N THR A 4 14.88 2.01 -5.44
CA THR A 4 15.98 2.93 -5.10
C THR A 4 15.96 3.29 -3.61
N ALA A 5 14.78 3.68 -3.09
CA ALA A 5 14.60 4.01 -1.68
C ALA A 5 14.84 2.81 -0.76
N ALA A 6 14.44 1.60 -1.19
CA ALA A 6 14.67 0.37 -0.45
C ALA A 6 16.15 -0.08 -0.47
N GLN A 7 16.90 0.21 -1.54
CA GLN A 7 18.34 -0.13 -1.65
C GLN A 7 19.25 0.79 -0.84
N GLU A 8 18.90 2.07 -0.68
CA GLU A 8 19.76 3.06 -0.03
C GLU A 8 19.91 2.86 1.49
N GLY A 9 19.27 1.86 2.09
CA GLY A 9 19.45 1.47 3.49
C GLY A 9 19.05 2.54 4.52
N SER A 10 18.61 3.71 4.05
CA SER A 10 18.19 4.84 4.87
C SER A 10 16.88 5.38 4.35
N LEU A 11 15.82 4.57 4.52
CA LEU A 11 14.44 5.04 4.46
C LEU A 11 14.18 6.25 5.38
N LEU A 12 15.07 6.44 6.37
CA LEU A 12 15.11 7.58 7.29
C LEU A 12 15.78 8.84 6.72
N HIS A 13 16.84 8.73 5.89
CA HIS A 13 17.52 9.93 5.35
C HIS A 13 16.96 10.45 4.03
N ASN A 14 16.33 9.60 3.21
CA ASN A 14 15.80 10.04 1.92
C ASN A 14 14.44 9.39 1.67
N PRO A 15 13.37 9.89 2.30
CA PRO A 15 12.08 9.18 2.38
C PRO A 15 11.32 9.08 1.04
N GLY A 16 11.91 9.55 -0.06
CA GLY A 16 11.24 9.68 -1.35
C GLY A 16 9.99 10.55 -1.26
N HIS A 17 9.07 10.37 -2.21
CA HIS A 17 7.78 11.04 -2.17
C HIS A 17 6.99 10.58 -0.94
N TRP A 18 6.39 11.51 -0.17
CA TRP A 18 5.74 11.23 1.12
C TRP A 18 4.69 10.11 1.06
N SER A 19 4.00 9.97 -0.07
CA SER A 19 2.97 8.94 -0.27
C SER A 19 3.52 7.51 -0.30
N LEU A 20 4.84 7.33 -0.45
CA LEU A 20 5.48 6.02 -0.48
C LEU A 20 5.93 5.54 0.91
N ARG A 21 5.95 6.43 1.91
CA ARG A 21 6.46 6.13 3.25
C ARG A 21 5.78 4.93 3.92
N PRO A 22 4.44 4.75 3.88
CA PRO A 22 3.79 3.60 4.51
C PRO A 22 4.28 2.27 3.91
N ILE A 23 4.25 2.16 2.58
CA ILE A 23 4.68 0.95 1.87
C ILE A 23 6.17 0.63 2.13
N LEU A 24 7.01 1.66 2.23
CA LEU A 24 8.43 1.49 2.53
C LEU A 24 8.66 1.05 3.99
N ALA A 25 7.88 1.55 4.94
CA ALA A 25 7.95 1.12 6.34
C ALA A 25 7.52 -0.35 6.48
N ASP A 26 6.43 -0.74 5.82
CA ASP A 26 5.95 -2.13 5.80
C ASP A 26 7.00 -3.07 5.19
N LEU A 27 7.61 -2.66 4.07
CA LEU A 27 8.70 -3.41 3.45
C LEU A 27 9.89 -3.55 4.39
N ALA A 28 10.28 -2.49 5.10
CA ALA A 28 11.39 -2.52 6.04
C ALA A 28 11.12 -3.48 7.20
N GLU A 29 9.91 -3.46 7.76
CA GLU A 29 9.55 -4.37 8.86
C GLU A 29 9.47 -5.82 8.39
N ALA A 30 8.83 -6.08 7.24
CA ALA A 30 8.71 -7.42 6.67
C ALA A 30 10.08 -8.04 6.33
N THR A 31 11.05 -7.20 5.97
CA THR A 31 12.39 -7.65 5.57
C THR A 31 13.45 -7.50 6.67
N ARG A 32 13.09 -6.97 7.85
CA ARG A 32 14.02 -6.61 8.94
C ARG A 32 14.97 -7.72 9.38
N ARG A 33 14.53 -8.99 9.31
CA ARG A 33 15.29 -10.17 9.71
C ARG A 33 15.68 -11.08 8.55
N MET A 34 15.48 -10.61 7.31
CA MET A 34 15.78 -11.37 6.12
C MET A 34 17.11 -10.92 5.53
N HIS A 35 17.94 -11.86 5.12
CA HIS A 35 19.03 -11.56 4.20
C HIS A 35 18.46 -11.49 2.79
N TYR A 36 18.43 -10.30 2.21
CA TYR A 36 17.91 -10.09 0.86
C TYR A 36 18.82 -9.19 0.02
N SER A 37 18.69 -9.31 -1.29
CA SER A 37 19.30 -8.43 -2.26
C SER A 37 18.23 -7.89 -3.19
N ILE A 38 18.20 -6.58 -3.41
CA ILE A 38 17.31 -5.95 -4.39
C ILE A 38 18.06 -5.87 -5.72
N ILE A 39 17.48 -6.45 -6.76
CA ILE A 39 18.04 -6.41 -8.11
C ILE A 39 17.05 -5.75 -9.08
N LYS A 40 17.59 -4.99 -10.04
CA LYS A 40 16.81 -4.45 -11.15
C LYS A 40 16.89 -5.45 -12.30
N ILE A 41 15.75 -5.98 -12.73
CA ILE A 41 15.67 -6.95 -13.83
C ILE A 41 15.19 -6.31 -15.13
N GLY A 42 15.49 -6.96 -16.26
CA GLY A 42 15.03 -6.55 -17.58
C GLY A 42 13.52 -6.71 -17.75
N ARG A 43 12.93 -5.94 -18.67
CA ARG A 43 11.48 -5.90 -18.91
C ARG A 43 10.89 -7.25 -19.27
N GLU A 44 11.56 -8.01 -20.15
CA GLU A 44 11.07 -9.34 -20.55
C GLU A 44 11.04 -10.33 -19.38
N ALA A 45 12.02 -10.27 -18.46
CA ALA A 45 12.03 -11.09 -17.26
C ALA A 45 10.88 -10.75 -16.29
N ASN A 46 10.41 -9.49 -16.29
CA ASN A 46 9.31 -9.02 -15.45
C ASN A 46 7.91 -9.16 -16.09
N LYS A 47 7.82 -9.71 -17.31
CA LYS A 47 6.59 -9.66 -18.13
C LYS A 47 5.39 -10.35 -17.50
N VAL A 48 5.62 -11.44 -16.77
CA VAL A 48 4.54 -12.17 -16.07
C VAL A 48 3.98 -11.31 -14.93
N ALA A 49 4.85 -10.75 -14.09
CA ALA A 49 4.44 -9.87 -12.98
C ALA A 49 3.71 -8.61 -13.48
N ASP A 50 4.19 -8.00 -14.57
CA ASP A 50 3.52 -6.85 -15.21
C ASP A 50 2.13 -7.23 -15.75
N LYS A 51 1.98 -8.39 -16.39
CA LYS A 51 0.68 -8.89 -16.85
C LYS A 51 -0.28 -9.08 -15.67
N LEU A 52 0.17 -9.74 -14.60
CA LEU A 52 -0.65 -9.97 -13.41
C LEU A 52 -1.08 -8.67 -12.75
N ALA A 53 -0.18 -7.70 -12.61
CA ALA A 53 -0.52 -6.39 -12.05
C ALA A 53 -1.58 -5.66 -12.89
N LYS A 54 -1.50 -5.75 -14.22
CA LYS A 54 -2.51 -5.18 -15.13
C LYS A 54 -3.86 -5.87 -15.01
N GLN A 55 -3.86 -7.20 -14.90
CA GLN A 55 -5.08 -7.98 -14.70
C GLN A 55 -5.74 -7.65 -13.35
N ALA A 56 -4.96 -7.59 -12.27
CA ALA A 56 -5.45 -7.21 -10.95
C ALA A 56 -6.06 -5.80 -10.95
N ARG A 57 -5.44 -4.84 -11.66
CA ARG A 57 -5.99 -3.50 -11.82
C ARG A 57 -7.33 -3.46 -12.56
N GLN A 58 -7.56 -4.40 -13.47
CA GLN A 58 -8.81 -4.50 -14.25
C GLN A 58 -9.84 -5.41 -13.60
N ALA A 59 -9.45 -6.18 -12.57
CA ALA A 59 -10.33 -7.10 -11.91
C ALA A 59 -11.42 -6.31 -11.16
N PRO A 60 -12.70 -6.69 -11.31
CA PRO A 60 -13.76 -6.09 -10.51
C PRO A 60 -13.50 -6.45 -9.05
N ILE A 61 -13.38 -5.44 -8.19
CA ILE A 61 -13.23 -5.63 -6.75
C ILE A 61 -14.63 -5.97 -6.21
N PRO A 62 -14.87 -7.20 -5.71
CA PRO A 62 -16.22 -7.65 -5.36
C PRO A 62 -16.87 -6.89 -4.20
N SER A 63 -16.07 -6.18 -3.41
CA SER A 63 -16.51 -5.37 -2.28
C SER A 63 -15.81 -4.01 -2.31
N SER A 64 -16.58 -2.94 -2.48
CA SER A 64 -16.12 -1.57 -2.33
C SER A 64 -15.54 -1.34 -0.93
N CYS A 65 -14.37 -0.69 -0.87
CA CYS A 65 -13.68 -0.21 0.33
C CYS A 65 -13.15 -1.26 1.32
N LEU A 66 -11.89 -1.65 1.18
CA LEU A 66 -11.13 -2.30 2.26
C LEU A 66 -10.83 -1.28 3.37
N TYR A 67 -11.54 -1.36 4.50
CA TYR A 67 -11.35 -0.49 5.66
C TYR A 67 -10.49 -1.18 6.74
N SER A 68 -9.45 -0.52 7.23
CA SER A 68 -8.65 -0.95 8.39
C SER A 68 -8.51 0.20 9.39
N CYS A 69 -8.53 -0.11 10.69
CA CYS A 69 -8.37 0.86 11.78
C CYS A 69 -7.31 0.37 12.77
N GLU A 70 -6.21 1.11 12.86
CA GLU A 70 -5.07 0.84 13.73
C GLU A 70 -4.94 1.88 14.87
N ALA A 71 -5.84 2.85 14.93
CA ALA A 71 -5.87 3.87 15.96
C ALA A 71 -6.15 3.28 17.36
N LEU A 72 -5.19 3.44 18.27
CA LEU A 72 -5.24 3.06 19.69
C LEU A 72 -6.32 3.88 20.43
N GLY A 73 -7.59 3.52 20.25
CA GLY A 73 -8.74 4.21 20.83
C GLY A 73 -10.05 3.97 20.08
N HIS A 74 -9.99 3.46 18.86
CA HIS A 74 -11.15 3.23 17.99
C HIS A 74 -11.62 1.77 17.96
N SER A 75 -11.54 1.06 19.08
CA SER A 75 -11.82 -0.39 19.14
C SER A 75 -13.24 -0.81 18.75
N GLN A 76 -14.23 0.08 18.86
CA GLN A 76 -15.65 -0.23 18.58
C GLN A 76 -16.41 0.85 17.76
N ASN A 77 -16.03 2.13 17.85
CA ASN A 77 -16.75 3.23 17.18
C ASN A 77 -15.79 4.16 16.43
N CYS A 78 -15.19 3.67 15.33
CA CYS A 78 -14.34 4.55 14.54
C CYS A 78 -15.18 5.59 13.79
N ILE A 79 -14.98 6.86 14.11
CA ILE A 79 -15.65 7.99 13.47
C ILE A 79 -15.39 8.00 11.96
N VAL A 80 -14.18 7.60 11.53
CA VAL A 80 -13.83 7.48 10.11
C VAL A 80 -14.68 6.40 9.44
N GLN A 81 -14.78 5.21 10.03
CA GLN A 81 -15.64 4.13 9.50
C GLN A 81 -17.10 4.58 9.36
N MET A 82 -17.64 5.21 10.40
CA MET A 82 -19.01 5.70 10.39
C MET A 82 -19.21 6.78 9.32
N ALA A 83 -18.26 7.69 9.15
CA ALA A 83 -18.31 8.70 8.09
C ALA A 83 -18.29 8.07 6.70
N LEU A 84 -17.41 7.08 6.45
CA LEU A 84 -17.31 6.40 5.15
C LEU A 84 -18.59 5.65 4.79
N GLN A 85 -19.28 5.06 5.77
CA GLN A 85 -20.56 4.35 5.58
C GLN A 85 -21.71 5.31 5.23
N ASN A 86 -21.69 6.52 5.77
CA ASN A 86 -22.74 7.51 5.56
C ASN A 86 -22.43 8.51 4.44
N PHE A 87 -21.23 8.44 3.84
CA PHE A 87 -20.82 9.33 2.77
C PHE A 87 -21.36 8.86 1.41
N GLN A 88 -21.98 9.77 0.65
CA GLN A 88 -22.40 9.50 -0.71
C GLN A 88 -21.24 9.71 -1.69
N TRP A 89 -20.63 8.61 -2.11
CA TRP A 89 -19.46 8.65 -3.00
C TRP A 89 -19.78 8.95 -4.47
N GLY A 90 -21.07 8.92 -4.84
CA GLY A 90 -21.50 9.10 -6.22
C GLY A 90 -20.93 8.00 -7.13
N MET A 91 -20.22 8.41 -8.19
CA MET A 91 -19.57 7.50 -9.15
C MET A 91 -18.23 6.94 -8.65
N PHE A 92 -17.70 7.49 -7.56
CA PHE A 92 -16.42 7.06 -7.01
C PHE A 92 -16.68 6.10 -5.86
N CYS A 93 -15.71 5.26 -5.50
CA CYS A 93 -15.70 4.58 -4.22
C CYS A 93 -14.24 4.42 -3.77
N PRO A 94 -13.96 4.51 -2.46
CA PRO A 94 -12.63 4.24 -1.97
C PRO A 94 -12.30 2.77 -2.19
N ILE A 95 -11.09 2.52 -2.70
CA ILE A 95 -10.57 1.16 -2.86
C ILE A 95 -10.11 0.61 -1.50
N SER A 96 -9.44 1.45 -0.71
CA SER A 96 -9.01 1.14 0.65
C SER A 96 -8.89 2.40 1.49
N VAL A 97 -9.22 2.31 2.78
CA VAL A 97 -8.99 3.36 3.79
C VAL A 97 -8.31 2.76 5.02
N LEU A 98 -7.21 3.39 5.43
CA LEU A 98 -6.49 3.08 6.67
C LEU A 98 -6.68 4.25 7.64
N CYS A 99 -7.28 3.98 8.80
CA CYS A 99 -7.35 4.91 9.93
C CYS A 99 -6.20 4.61 10.89
N LEU A 100 -5.24 5.54 11.00
CA LEU A 100 -4.12 5.49 11.95
C LEU A 100 -4.43 6.31 13.20
#